data_AF-A0A3C0A661-F1
#
_entry.id   AF-A0A3C0A661-F1
#
_cell.length_a   1.000
_cell.length_b   1.000
_cell.length_c   1.000
_cell.angle_alpha   90.00
_cell.angle_beta   90.00
_cell.angle_gamma   90.00
#
_symmetry.space_group_name_H-M   'P 1'
#
loop_
_entity.id
_entity.type
_entity.pdbx_description
1 polymer ?
#
loop_
_entity_poly.entity_id
_entity_poly.type
_entity_poly.pdbx_seq_one_letter_code
_entity_poly.pdbx_strand_id
1 'polypeptide(L)'
;MSRQTTYKSHGKLLIMGEYVVLDGATALAIPTKYGQSLTVTENNEMTLHWVSKDHTGNIWFETHINLATLGSSNTSKIAQTLCTILQTARAHNTSFLKQSKGVTVLTQLDFPRDWGLGTSSTLINNIAQWAQIDGFTLLKESFGGSGYDIAAAQ
;
A
#
# COMPACT_ATOMS: atom_id res chain seq x y z
N MET A 1 13.73 19.36 13.88
CA MET A 1 12.71 19.35 12.82
C MET A 1 12.57 17.90 12.36
N SER A 2 11.42 17.27 12.56
CA SER A 2 11.15 15.93 12.04
C SER A 2 11.08 15.98 10.52
N ARG A 3 11.74 15.04 9.84
CA ARG A 3 11.70 14.94 8.38
C ARG A 3 10.38 14.30 7.95
N GLN A 4 9.69 14.93 6.99
CA GLN A 4 8.41 14.47 6.45
C GLN A 4 8.51 14.33 4.93
N THR A 5 8.00 13.21 4.41
CA THR A 5 7.93 12.91 2.98
C THR A 5 6.52 12.44 2.61
N THR A 6 5.93 12.97 1.55
CA THR A 6 4.59 12.59 1.10
C THR A 6 4.61 12.03 -0.32
N TYR A 7 4.01 10.86 -0.49
CA TYR A 7 3.76 10.19 -1.76
C TYR A 7 2.27 10.29 -2.11
N LYS A 8 1.95 10.48 -3.38
CA LYS A 8 0.57 10.59 -3.86
C LYS A 8 0.39 9.73 -5.11
N SER A 9 -0.64 8.90 -5.09
CA SER A 9 -1.08 8.12 -6.25
C SER A 9 -2.54 8.43 -6.53
N HIS A 10 -2.86 8.66 -7.80
CA HIS A 10 -4.23 8.85 -8.25
C HIS A 10 -4.91 7.47 -8.35
N GLY A 11 -6.20 7.42 -7.97
CA GLY A 11 -7.03 6.27 -8.28
C GLY A 11 -7.12 6.07 -9.79
N LYS A 12 -7.42 4.85 -10.22
CA LYS A 12 -7.71 4.56 -11.62
C LYS A 12 -9.17 4.15 -11.71
N LEU A 13 -9.96 4.86 -12.50
CA LEU A 13 -11.29 4.41 -12.90
C LEU A 13 -11.11 3.54 -14.14
N LEU A 14 -11.29 2.23 -13.98
CA LEU A 14 -11.40 1.29 -15.09
C LEU A 14 -12.85 1.34 -15.61
N ILE A 15 -13.07 1.96 -16.76
CA ILE A 15 -14.41 2.03 -17.37
C ILE A 15 -14.72 0.76 -18.20
N MET A 16 -13.72 -0.07 -18.54
CA MET A 16 -13.89 -1.39 -19.17
C MET A 16 -12.70 -2.32 -18.85
N GLY A 17 -13.00 -3.57 -18.46
CA GLY A 17 -12.13 -4.75 -18.65
C GLY A 17 -10.95 -4.96 -17.70
N GLU A 18 -11.19 -5.31 -16.44
CA GLU A 18 -10.15 -5.87 -15.55
C GLU A 18 -9.54 -7.18 -16.11
N TYR A 19 -10.29 -7.90 -16.95
CA TYR A 19 -9.91 -9.23 -17.47
C TYR A 19 -9.38 -9.26 -18.91
N VAL A 20 -9.43 -8.16 -19.68
CA VAL A 20 -9.10 -8.21 -21.12
C VAL A 20 -7.74 -7.55 -21.46
N VAL A 21 -7.14 -6.84 -20.49
CA VAL A 21 -5.83 -6.18 -20.67
C VAL A 21 -4.68 -7.19 -20.71
N LEU A 22 -4.85 -8.34 -20.05
CA LEU A 22 -3.88 -9.43 -20.06
C LEU A 22 -3.83 -10.14 -21.43
N ASP A 23 -4.90 -10.05 -22.23
CA ASP A 23 -5.02 -10.62 -23.59
C ASP A 23 -4.81 -9.57 -24.71
N GLY A 24 -4.21 -8.43 -24.39
CA GLY A 24 -3.80 -7.44 -25.40
C GLY A 24 -4.89 -6.48 -25.87
N ALA A 25 -6.03 -6.39 -25.16
CA ALA A 25 -7.02 -5.35 -25.44
C ALA A 25 -6.57 -3.98 -24.91
N THR A 26 -6.91 -2.93 -25.65
CA THR A 26 -6.64 -1.54 -25.26
C THR A 26 -7.50 -1.15 -24.06
N ALA A 27 -6.93 -1.07 -22.87
CA ALA A 27 -7.59 -0.49 -21.69
C ALA A 27 -7.40 1.02 -21.65
N LEU A 28 -8.51 1.74 -21.53
CA LEU A 28 -8.52 3.17 -21.22
C LEU A 28 -8.70 3.35 -19.71
N ALA A 29 -7.59 3.54 -18.99
CA ALA A 29 -7.63 3.92 -17.58
C ALA A 29 -7.55 5.45 -17.47
N ILE A 30 -8.61 6.09 -17.00
CA ILE A 30 -8.59 7.52 -16.72
C ILE A 30 -8.12 7.69 -15.27
N PRO A 31 -7.02 8.40 -15.01
CA PRO A 31 -6.63 8.74 -13.64
C PRO A 31 -7.75 9.58 -13.02
N THR A 32 -8.31 9.13 -11.91
CA THR A 32 -9.30 9.92 -11.18
C THR A 32 -8.60 11.09 -10.50
N LYS A 33 -9.27 12.25 -10.40
CA LYS A 33 -8.79 13.36 -9.55
C LYS A 33 -8.61 12.93 -8.08
N TYR A 34 -9.37 11.91 -7.67
CA TYR A 34 -9.32 11.32 -6.33
C TYR A 34 -8.23 10.26 -6.24
N GLY A 35 -7.47 10.25 -5.15
CA GLY A 35 -6.37 9.33 -4.96
C GLY A 35 -6.20 8.88 -3.52
N GLN A 36 -5.01 8.38 -3.24
CA GLN A 36 -4.56 8.04 -1.91
C GLN A 36 -3.20 8.67 -1.69
N SER A 37 -3.06 9.37 -0.56
CA SER A 37 -1.78 9.90 -0.12
C SER A 37 -1.18 9.01 0.97
N LEU A 38 0.15 8.97 1.02
CA LEU A 38 0.94 8.30 2.06
C LEU A 38 1.99 9.30 2.54
N THR A 39 1.87 9.74 3.79
CA THR A 39 2.80 10.66 4.43
C THR A 39 3.62 9.91 5.46
N VAL A 40 4.93 9.99 5.33
CA VAL A 40 5.92 9.36 6.20
C VAL A 40 6.57 10.45 7.03
N THR A 41 6.52 10.31 8.35
CA THR A 41 7.18 11.22 9.30
C THR A 41 8.14 10.42 10.16
N GLU A 42 9.40 10.84 10.21
CA GLU A 42 10.39 10.21 11.10
C GLU A 42 10.07 10.52 12.57
N ASN A 43 10.18 9.50 13.42
CA ASN A 43 10.04 9.62 14.88
C ASN A 43 11.14 8.78 15.58
N ASN A 44 11.12 8.73 16.92
CA ASN A 44 12.15 8.05 17.73
C ASN A 44 11.59 6.88 18.56
N GLU A 45 10.44 6.32 18.17
CA GLU A 45 9.73 5.31 18.96
C GLU A 45 10.15 3.87 18.66
N MET A 46 11.14 3.66 17.77
CA MET A 46 11.60 2.35 17.28
C MET A 46 10.50 1.44 16.72
N THR A 47 9.33 2.01 16.43
CA THR A 47 8.18 1.33 15.85
C THR A 47 7.72 2.07 14.61
N LEU A 48 6.97 1.37 13.78
CA LEU A 48 6.19 1.96 12.71
C LEU A 48 4.75 2.11 13.21
N HIS A 49 4.31 3.34 13.42
CA HIS A 49 2.91 3.66 13.71
C HIS A 49 2.18 3.94 12.40
N TRP A 50 1.19 3.12 12.06
CA TRP A 50 0.42 3.24 10.84
C TRP A 50 -1.00 3.70 11.14
N VAL A 51 -1.43 4.78 10.49
CA VAL A 51 -2.78 5.34 10.59
C VAL A 51 -3.37 5.46 9.19
N SER A 52 -4.58 4.92 9.00
CA SER A 52 -5.35 5.06 7.76
C SER A 52 -6.63 5.84 8.01
N LYS A 53 -6.80 6.91 7.26
CA LYS A 53 -7.98 7.77 7.28
C LYS A 53 -8.83 7.60 6.02
N ASP A 54 -10.13 7.73 6.18
CA ASP A 54 -11.09 7.72 5.09
C ASP A 54 -11.26 9.13 4.50
N HIS A 55 -12.02 9.26 3.41
CA HIS A 55 -12.30 10.54 2.76
C HIS A 55 -12.95 11.62 3.65
N THR A 56 -13.53 11.25 4.80
CA THR A 56 -14.08 12.21 5.78
C THR A 56 -13.06 12.62 6.84
N GLY A 57 -11.87 12.04 6.83
CA GLY A 57 -10.78 12.28 7.79
C GLY A 57 -10.86 11.40 9.03
N ASN A 58 -11.82 10.48 9.10
CA ASN A 58 -11.96 9.55 10.22
C ASN A 58 -10.94 8.41 10.10
N ILE A 59 -10.38 7.99 11.24
CA ILE A 59 -9.47 6.85 11.31
C ILE A 59 -10.31 5.57 11.20
N TRP A 60 -10.07 4.77 10.16
CA TRP A 60 -10.73 3.48 9.97
C TRP A 60 -9.80 2.29 10.25
N PHE A 61 -8.49 2.52 10.31
CA PHE A 61 -7.52 1.51 10.67
C PHE A 61 -6.28 2.14 11.29
N GLU A 62 -5.77 1.51 12.34
CA GLU A 62 -4.57 1.93 13.04
C GLU A 62 -3.83 0.70 13.59
N THR A 63 -2.50 0.69 13.48
CA THR A 63 -1.68 -0.39 14.04
C THR A 63 -0.27 0.09 14.33
N HIS A 64 0.41 -0.60 15.24
CA HIS A 64 1.85 -0.47 15.45
C HIS A 64 2.55 -1.71 14.90
N ILE A 65 3.69 -1.52 14.23
CA ILE A 65 4.49 -2.58 13.61
C ILE A 65 5.91 -2.46 14.15
N ASN A 66 6.49 -3.58 14.57
CA ASN A 66 7.89 -3.62 14.98
C ASN A 66 8.80 -3.45 13.75
N LEU A 67 9.72 -2.48 13.76
CA LEU A 67 10.58 -2.22 12.59
C LEU A 67 11.59 -3.35 12.29
N ALA A 68 12.02 -4.10 13.31
CA ALA A 68 12.97 -5.19 13.14
C ALA A 68 12.31 -6.39 12.45
N THR A 69 11.12 -6.78 12.87
CA THR A 69 10.43 -7.95 12.30
C THR A 69 9.44 -7.60 11.19
N LEU A 70 9.03 -6.33 11.09
CA LEU A 70 7.86 -5.89 10.34
C LEU A 70 6.58 -6.68 10.70
N GLY A 71 6.49 -7.14 11.95
CA GLY A 71 5.32 -7.82 12.50
C GLY A 71 4.47 -6.90 13.37
N SER A 72 3.16 -7.15 13.40
CA SER A 72 2.19 -6.51 14.29
C SER A 72 1.60 -7.52 15.27
N SER A 73 1.22 -7.08 16.47
CA SER A 73 0.35 -7.84 17.37
C SER A 73 -1.11 -7.83 16.93
N ASN A 74 -1.49 -6.93 16.02
CA ASN A 74 -2.81 -6.86 15.43
C ASN A 74 -3.01 -8.05 14.47
N THR A 75 -3.91 -8.95 14.83
CA THR A 75 -4.23 -10.17 14.08
C THR A 75 -5.26 -9.99 12.98
N SER A 76 -5.74 -8.76 12.76
CA SER A 76 -6.67 -8.47 11.67
C SER A 76 -6.03 -8.78 10.31
N LYS A 77 -6.85 -9.25 9.37
CA LYS A 77 -6.42 -9.53 7.99
C LYS A 77 -5.77 -8.29 7.34
N ILE A 78 -6.25 -7.09 7.66
CA ILE A 78 -5.71 -5.82 7.15
C ILE A 78 -4.27 -5.61 7.64
N ALA A 79 -4.02 -5.82 8.93
CA ALA A 79 -2.67 -5.70 9.51
C ALA A 79 -1.73 -6.77 8.94
N GLN A 80 -2.19 -8.01 8.79
CA GLN A 80 -1.40 -9.09 8.18
C GLN A 80 -0.99 -8.76 6.75
N THR A 81 -1.95 -8.32 5.92
CA THR A 81 -1.66 -7.90 4.54
C THR A 81 -0.66 -6.74 4.50
N LEU A 82 -0.83 -5.73 5.36
CA LEU A 82 0.12 -4.62 5.45
C LEU A 82 1.53 -5.10 5.83
N CYS A 83 1.66 -5.97 6.83
CA CYS A 83 2.92 -6.58 7.22
C CYS A 83 3.56 -7.34 6.04
N THR A 84 2.80 -8.17 5.32
CA THR A 84 3.28 -8.88 4.13
C THR A 84 3.82 -7.91 3.08
N ILE A 85 3.09 -6.85 2.75
CA ILE A 85 3.53 -5.83 1.77
C ILE A 85 4.85 -5.19 2.20
N LEU A 86 4.98 -4.77 3.46
CA LEU A 86 6.19 -4.13 3.97
C LEU A 86 7.37 -5.11 4.00
N GLN A 87 7.13 -6.38 4.35
CA GLN A 87 8.14 -7.43 4.33
C GLN A 87 8.63 -7.72 2.91
N THR A 88 7.73 -7.87 1.94
CA THR A 88 8.08 -8.01 0.52
C THR A 88 8.88 -6.80 0.04
N ALA A 89 8.46 -5.58 0.39
CA ALA A 89 9.20 -4.37 0.01
C ALA A 89 10.62 -4.36 0.59
N ARG A 90 10.79 -4.78 1.85
CA ARG A 90 12.11 -4.92 2.48
C ARG A 90 12.96 -6.05 1.89
N ALA A 91 12.34 -7.11 1.38
CA ALA A 91 13.05 -8.18 0.69
C ALA A 91 13.70 -7.66 -0.62
N HIS A 92 13.02 -6.78 -1.34
CA HIS A 92 13.53 -6.15 -2.57
C HIS A 92 14.51 -5.01 -2.30
N ASN A 93 14.27 -4.20 -1.27
CA ASN A 93 15.22 -3.19 -0.81
C ASN A 93 15.56 -3.41 0.67
N THR A 94 16.67 -4.08 0.94
CA THR A 94 17.10 -4.44 2.30
C THR A 94 17.43 -3.24 3.21
N SER A 95 17.62 -2.05 2.63
CA SER A 95 17.80 -0.80 3.39
C SER A 95 16.46 -0.22 3.88
N PHE A 96 15.35 -0.60 3.26
CA PHE A 96 14.02 -0.11 3.59
C PHE A 96 13.68 -0.38 5.06
N LEU A 97 13.39 0.70 5.81
CA LEU A 97 13.03 0.71 7.23
C LEU A 97 14.07 0.14 8.22
N LYS A 98 15.18 -0.42 7.74
CA LYS A 98 16.17 -1.12 8.58
C LYS A 98 16.99 -0.20 9.48
N GLN A 99 17.21 1.05 9.07
CA GLN A 99 17.94 2.07 9.83
C GLN A 99 17.04 3.11 10.47
N SER A 100 15.72 2.93 10.41
CA SER A 100 14.79 3.91 10.96
C SER A 100 14.79 3.89 12.49
N LYS A 101 14.82 5.07 13.10
CA LYS A 101 14.63 5.25 14.55
C LYS A 101 13.17 5.18 14.98
N GLY A 102 12.26 5.04 14.02
CA GLY A 102 10.83 5.07 14.21
C GLY A 102 10.15 5.88 13.10
N VAL A 103 8.94 5.48 12.71
CA VAL A 103 8.22 6.11 11.60
C VAL A 103 6.74 6.17 11.92
N THR A 104 6.12 7.33 11.67
CA THR A 104 4.66 7.44 11.57
C THR A 104 4.25 7.51 10.12
N VAL A 105 3.40 6.60 9.68
CA VAL A 105 2.81 6.58 8.35
C VAL A 105 1.34 6.94 8.44
N LEU A 106 0.95 8.03 7.79
CA LEU A 106 -0.44 8.44 7.64
C LEU A 106 -0.87 8.23 6.19
N THR A 107 -1.92 7.44 5.98
CA THR A 107 -2.61 7.36 4.70
C THR A 107 -3.96 8.06 4.76
N GLN A 108 -4.32 8.71 3.67
CA GLN A 108 -5.58 9.43 3.52
C GLN A 108 -6.16 9.09 2.15
N LEU A 109 -7.39 8.57 2.16
CA LEU A 109 -8.19 8.39 0.95
C LEU A 109 -8.91 9.69 0.61
N ASP A 110 -9.07 9.98 -0.68
CA ASP A 110 -9.89 11.10 -1.15
C ASP A 110 -11.31 10.67 -1.56
N PHE A 111 -11.62 9.37 -1.48
CA PHE A 111 -12.89 8.79 -1.91
C PHE A 111 -13.36 7.66 -0.96
N PRO A 112 -14.67 7.34 -0.93
CA PRO A 112 -15.19 6.22 -0.14
C PRO A 112 -14.55 4.90 -0.53
N ARG A 113 -14.19 4.11 0.49
CA ARG A 113 -13.44 2.85 0.33
C ARG A 113 -14.20 1.80 -0.49
N ASP A 114 -15.53 1.90 -0.51
CA ASP A 114 -16.42 0.92 -1.15
C ASP A 114 -16.66 1.21 -2.64
N TRP A 115 -16.05 2.26 -3.21
CA TRP A 115 -16.23 2.63 -4.62
C TRP A 115 -15.46 1.75 -5.62
N GLY A 116 -14.70 0.74 -5.16
CA GLY A 116 -14.01 -0.19 -6.05
C GLY A 116 -12.92 0.43 -6.94
N LEU A 117 -12.45 1.65 -6.64
CA LEU A 117 -11.50 2.42 -7.47
C LEU A 117 -10.03 2.03 -7.29
N GLY A 118 -9.75 0.79 -6.87
CA GLY A 118 -8.38 0.28 -6.74
C GLY A 118 -7.58 0.87 -5.59
N THR A 119 -8.18 1.04 -4.41
CA THR A 119 -7.51 1.52 -3.18
C THR A 119 -6.26 0.70 -2.83
N SER A 120 -6.27 -0.60 -3.11
CA SER A 120 -5.12 -1.48 -2.86
C SER A 120 -3.94 -1.17 -3.79
N SER A 121 -4.20 -0.92 -5.06
CA SER A 121 -3.18 -0.64 -6.07
C SER A 121 -2.53 0.74 -5.87
N THR A 122 -3.30 1.74 -5.43
CA THR A 122 -2.76 3.07 -5.07
C THR A 122 -1.88 3.01 -3.83
N LEU A 123 -2.28 2.24 -2.81
CA LEU A 123 -1.48 2.02 -1.62
C LEU A 123 -0.15 1.32 -1.97
N ILE A 124 -0.22 0.27 -2.78
CA ILE A 124 0.98 -0.48 -3.21
C ILE A 124 1.94 0.41 -3.98
N ASN A 125 1.44 1.22 -4.90
CA ASN A 125 2.28 2.14 -5.65
C ASN A 125 2.96 3.18 -4.75
N ASN A 126 2.25 3.71 -3.74
CA ASN A 126 2.85 4.62 -2.76
C ASN A 126 3.93 3.93 -1.92
N ILE A 127 3.71 2.68 -1.48
CA ILE A 127 4.70 1.92 -0.73
C ILE A 127 5.91 1.57 -1.61
N ALA A 128 5.69 1.21 -2.88
CA ALA A 128 6.77 0.93 -3.82
C ALA A 128 7.66 2.16 -4.06
N GLN A 129 7.06 3.35 -4.22
CA GLN A 129 7.80 4.61 -4.30
C GLN A 129 8.57 4.91 -3.01
N TRP A 130 7.97 4.64 -1.85
CA TRP A 130 8.63 4.82 -0.56
C TRP A 130 9.82 3.87 -0.39
N ALA A 131 9.66 2.60 -0.79
CA ALA A 131 10.71 1.60 -0.75
C ALA A 131 11.70 1.70 -1.91
N GLN A 132 11.46 2.57 -2.91
CA GLN A 132 12.25 2.70 -4.12
C GLN A 132 12.41 1.38 -4.91
N ILE A 133 11.30 0.66 -5.06
CA ILE A 133 11.22 -0.61 -5.80
C ILE A 133 10.16 -0.53 -6.89
N ASP A 134 10.11 -1.54 -7.76
CA ASP A 134 9.07 -1.66 -8.78
C ASP A 134 7.71 -2.02 -8.17
N GLY A 135 6.68 -1.25 -8.52
CA GLY A 135 5.33 -1.42 -7.99
C GLY A 135 4.59 -2.64 -8.53
N PHE A 136 4.89 -3.10 -9.75
CA PHE A 136 4.32 -4.33 -10.30
C PHE A 136 4.88 -5.55 -9.59
N THR A 137 6.19 -5.58 -9.33
CA THR A 137 6.84 -6.61 -8.54
C THR A 137 6.24 -6.66 -7.13
N LEU A 138 6.13 -5.51 -6.45
CA LEU A 138 5.52 -5.46 -5.13
C LEU A 138 4.08 -5.96 -5.13
N LEU A 139 3.26 -5.54 -6.10
CA LEU A 139 1.87 -6.00 -6.22
C LEU A 139 1.80 -7.52 -6.41
N LYS A 140 2.57 -8.05 -7.36
CA LYS A 140 2.58 -9.48 -7.70
C LYS A 140 3.02 -10.33 -6.52
N GLU A 141 4.09 -9.96 -5.84
CA GLU A 141 4.67 -10.79 -4.78
C GLU A 141 4.04 -10.60 -3.41
N SER A 142 3.31 -9.50 -3.18
CA SER A 142 2.56 -9.30 -1.93
C SER A 142 1.10 -9.79 -1.98
N PHE A 143 0.48 -9.84 -3.16
CA PHE A 143 -0.91 -10.31 -3.35
C PHE A 143 -1.04 -11.62 -4.14
N GLY A 144 -0.05 -11.98 -4.97
CA GLY A 144 -0.10 -13.09 -5.93
C GLY A 144 0.63 -14.36 -5.49
N GLY A 145 0.41 -14.77 -4.24
CA GLY A 145 0.79 -16.10 -3.75
C GLY A 145 -0.26 -16.79 -2.88
N SER A 146 -1.47 -16.24 -2.72
CA SER A 146 -2.48 -16.87 -1.85
C SER A 146 -3.94 -16.67 -2.26
N GLY A 147 -4.26 -16.53 -3.55
CA GLY A 147 -5.67 -16.53 -3.96
C GLY A 147 -6.00 -16.27 -5.43
N TYR A 148 -5.10 -15.68 -6.23
CA TYR A 148 -5.32 -15.56 -7.67
C TYR A 148 -4.86 -16.82 -8.44
N ASP A 149 -3.93 -17.60 -7.88
CA ASP A 149 -3.44 -18.87 -8.45
C ASP A 149 -4.45 -20.04 -8.39
N ILE A 150 -5.73 -19.76 -8.10
CA ILE A 150 -6.84 -20.74 -8.24
C ILE A 150 -7.79 -20.34 -9.40
N ALA A 151 -7.55 -19.23 -10.10
CA ALA A 151 -8.37 -18.83 -11.26
C ALA A 151 -7.67 -18.99 -12.63
N ALA A 152 -6.43 -19.52 -12.65
CA ALA A 152 -5.71 -19.88 -13.89
C ALA A 152 -5.14 -21.31 -13.84
N ALA A 153 -5.69 -22.16 -12.97
CA ALA A 153 -5.44 -23.60 -12.93
C ALA A 153 -6.68 -24.36 -13.45
N GLN A 154 -7.09 -24.06 -14.69
CA GLN A 154 -7.77 -24.99 -15.59
C GLN A 154 -7.73 -24.48 -17.03
#